data_AF-A0A9R0XZH9-F1
#
_entry.id   AF-A0A9R0XZH9-F1
#
_cell.length_a   1.000
_cell.length_b   1.000
_cell.length_c   1.000
_cell.angle_alpha   90.00
_cell.angle_beta   90.00
_cell.angle_gamma   90.00
#
_symmetry.space_group_name_H-M   'P 1'
#
loop_
_entity.id
_entity.type
_entity.pdbx_description
1 polymer ?
#
loop_
_entity_poly.entity_id
_entity_poly.type
_entity_poly.pdbx_seq_one_letter_code
_entity_poly.pdbx_strand_id
1 'polypeptide(L)'
;MPGPGSQNGRATPLKSENIHGLVRAGDVAAVQRKLQENPALLNDKNPVMCQTPLHVAAGYNNTDIVKFLLDWQGQGADMVEVEAKNMYGETPLHMAVKNSSYESAKLLLEHGVHTGAKTNNGMSPLHLAVWHALQTGDCSTVNLLLSYNADCNAKDDEGKIPLNHIPGGAGNEMLLQLLIRHMEEQRKQKALMTCHEQRSMAEFEEAISQIVGLQELKMQLRRWARGMLFDEKRRAMGLGIATRRAPHMAFLGNPGTGKTMVARILGKLLHMIGILPTDKVTEVQRTDLVGEFVGHTGPKTRRKIKDAEGGILFVDEAYRLIPTQKSDDKDYGLEALEEIMSVMDSGKVVVIFAGYCEQMKRVIASNDGFCRRVTMFFDFDDFTTTELAEILLLKMNSLTDTSLLYGFRLHRSCTRGAVGELIARETTEEWLKQMNGGLVDTLLVNARENLDLRLDFSCNDAETMITITLEDLEAGLRQISRQRHLW
;
A
#
# COMPACT_ATOMS: atom_id res chain seq x y z
N MET A 1 32.00 83.08 18.56
CA MET A 1 31.75 82.01 17.57
C MET A 1 31.46 80.72 18.33
N PRO A 2 30.36 80.01 18.01
CA PRO A 2 29.70 79.02 18.87
C PRO A 2 30.20 77.58 18.69
N GLY A 3 29.76 76.67 19.56
CA GLY A 3 29.75 75.23 19.33
C GLY A 3 29.25 74.44 20.56
N PRO A 4 28.01 73.90 20.57
CA PRO A 4 27.50 73.10 21.67
C PRO A 4 27.84 71.60 21.47
N GLY A 5 28.37 70.96 22.51
CA GLY A 5 28.60 69.52 22.58
C GLY A 5 27.52 68.84 23.43
N SER A 6 26.72 68.01 22.75
CA SER A 6 25.64 67.16 23.27
C SER A 6 26.05 66.25 24.45
N GLN A 7 25.09 66.08 25.36
CA GLN A 7 25.02 65.02 26.37
C GLN A 7 25.18 63.63 25.75
N ASN A 8 25.69 62.66 26.52
CA ASN A 8 24.99 61.39 26.77
C ASN A 8 25.73 60.54 27.82
N GLY A 9 25.12 60.47 29.01
CA GLY A 9 25.45 59.48 30.04
C GLY A 9 25.07 58.09 29.54
N ARG A 10 26.05 57.18 29.62
CA ARG A 10 25.96 55.78 29.17
C ARG A 10 24.87 55.02 29.92
N ALA A 11 23.88 54.52 29.18
CA ALA A 11 23.11 53.35 29.60
C ALA A 11 23.99 52.10 29.45
N THR A 12 24.07 51.29 30.51
CA THR A 12 24.71 49.97 30.51
C THR A 12 24.00 49.02 29.54
N PRO A 13 24.72 48.24 28.71
CA PRO A 13 24.07 47.32 27.79
C PRO A 13 23.52 46.11 28.57
N LEU A 14 22.21 45.86 28.43
CA LEU A 14 21.55 44.63 28.86
C LEU A 14 22.29 43.43 28.24
N LYS A 15 22.71 42.46 29.07
CA LYS A 15 23.27 41.18 28.60
C LYS A 15 22.27 40.58 27.60
N SER A 16 22.73 40.22 26.41
CA SER A 16 21.91 39.54 25.42
C SER A 16 21.49 38.16 25.97
N GLU A 17 20.30 38.06 26.55
CA GLU A 17 19.80 36.81 27.15
C GLU A 17 19.63 35.75 26.06
N ASN A 18 20.32 34.63 26.21
CA ASN A 18 20.25 33.49 25.29
C ASN A 18 18.84 32.85 25.35
N ILE A 19 18.31 32.37 24.20
CA ILE A 19 16.99 31.72 24.12
C ILE A 19 16.83 30.58 25.13
N HIS A 20 17.88 29.79 25.37
CA HIS A 20 17.84 28.71 26.36
C HIS A 20 17.68 29.22 27.80
N GLY A 21 18.20 30.41 28.11
CA GLY A 21 18.02 31.06 29.41
C GLY A 21 16.58 31.52 29.63
N LEU A 22 15.97 32.10 28.59
CA LEU A 22 14.56 32.52 28.60
C LEU A 22 13.63 31.31 28.75
N VAL A 23 13.90 30.24 27.99
CA VAL A 23 13.14 28.99 28.10
C VAL A 23 13.28 28.39 29.50
N ARG A 24 14.48 28.39 30.08
CA ARG A 24 14.71 27.90 31.45
C ARG A 24 13.99 28.75 32.50
N ALA A 25 13.90 30.07 32.29
CA ALA A 25 13.18 30.97 33.18
C ALA A 25 11.65 30.85 33.06
N GLY A 26 11.14 30.22 31.99
CA GLY A 26 9.70 30.05 31.75
C GLY A 26 9.02 31.29 31.17
N ASP A 27 9.78 32.26 30.64
CA ASP A 27 9.20 33.48 30.05
C ASP A 27 8.70 33.21 28.62
N VAL A 28 7.44 32.77 28.54
CA VAL A 28 6.77 32.45 27.27
C VAL A 28 6.77 33.64 26.31
N ALA A 29 6.48 34.85 26.80
CA ALA A 29 6.33 36.04 25.96
C ALA A 29 7.68 36.48 25.37
N ALA A 30 8.76 36.39 26.14
CA ALA A 30 10.11 36.68 25.65
C ALA A 30 10.57 35.64 24.62
N VAL A 31 10.28 34.35 24.85
CA VAL A 31 10.61 33.27 23.90
C VAL A 31 9.86 33.45 22.58
N GLN A 32 8.55 33.73 22.63
CA GLN A 32 7.73 33.98 21.44
C GLN A 32 8.27 35.15 20.61
N ARG A 33 8.54 36.29 21.26
CA ARG A 33 9.07 37.49 20.59
C ARG A 33 10.41 37.19 19.93
N LYS A 34 11.30 36.49 20.65
CA LYS A 34 12.65 36.20 20.16
C LYS A 34 12.66 35.22 18.97
N LEU A 35 11.74 34.26 18.95
CA LEU A 35 11.58 33.34 17.83
C LEU A 35 10.90 33.99 16.62
N GLN A 36 9.99 34.94 16.83
CA GLN A 36 9.43 35.76 15.74
C GLN A 36 10.48 36.68 15.11
N GLU A 37 11.37 37.25 15.92
CA GLU A 37 12.49 38.08 15.44
C GLU A 37 13.57 37.26 14.73
N ASN A 38 13.84 36.04 15.21
CA ASN A 38 14.85 35.16 14.63
C ASN A 38 14.43 33.67 14.70
N PRO A 39 13.72 33.16 13.67
CA PRO A 39 13.29 31.76 13.59
C PRO A 39 14.42 30.72 13.63
N ALA A 40 15.64 31.10 13.22
CA ALA A 40 16.79 30.19 13.24
C ALA A 40 17.16 29.68 14.66
N LEU A 41 16.67 30.36 15.70
CA LEU A 41 16.86 29.96 17.09
C LEU A 41 15.99 28.77 17.51
N LEU A 42 15.01 28.37 16.70
CA LEU A 42 14.04 27.30 17.03
C LEU A 42 14.73 25.98 17.40
N ASN A 43 15.79 25.63 16.66
CA ASN A 43 16.56 24.39 16.82
C ASN A 43 18.01 24.66 17.27
N ASP A 44 18.31 25.88 17.74
CA ASP A 44 19.67 26.24 18.18
C ASP A 44 20.12 25.33 19.34
N LYS A 45 21.40 24.96 19.36
CA LYS A 45 21.93 24.03 20.36
C LYS A 45 22.83 24.77 21.33
N ASN A 46 22.52 24.65 22.63
CA ASN A 46 23.35 25.27 23.63
C ASN A 46 24.79 24.69 23.61
N PRO A 47 25.83 25.50 23.91
CA PRO A 47 27.22 25.10 23.70
C PRO A 47 27.71 24.04 24.70
N VAL A 48 27.00 23.83 25.81
CA VAL A 48 27.46 22.93 26.88
C VAL A 48 26.91 21.53 26.69
N MET A 49 25.61 21.38 26.50
CA MET A 49 24.91 20.09 26.49
C MET A 49 24.34 19.73 25.11
N CYS A 50 24.51 20.61 24.11
CA CYS A 50 23.90 20.50 22.78
C CYS A 50 22.36 20.38 22.82
N GLN A 51 21.72 21.02 23.81
CA GLN A 51 20.26 20.98 23.96
C GLN A 51 19.57 22.05 23.12
N THR A 52 18.48 21.67 22.44
CA THR A 52 17.57 22.62 21.77
C THR A 52 16.66 23.33 22.76
N PRO A 53 15.97 24.44 22.39
CA PRO A 53 14.94 25.04 23.22
C PRO A 53 13.90 24.03 23.71
N LEU A 54 13.49 23.07 22.86
CA LEU A 54 12.54 22.03 23.22
C LEU A 54 13.07 21.08 24.32
N HIS A 55 14.36 20.72 24.31
CA HIS A 55 14.95 19.92 25.40
C HIS A 55 14.85 20.63 26.74
N VAL A 56 15.15 21.93 26.76
CA VAL A 56 15.12 22.73 27.99
C VAL A 56 13.68 22.88 28.46
N ALA A 57 12.75 23.27 27.58
CA ALA A 57 11.34 23.40 27.93
C ALA A 57 10.75 22.10 28.48
N ALA A 58 11.06 20.97 27.82
CA ALA A 58 10.61 19.65 28.22
C ALA A 58 11.15 19.23 29.60
N GLY A 59 12.46 19.42 29.84
CA GLY A 59 13.12 19.03 31.09
C GLY A 59 12.79 19.91 32.31
N TYR A 60 12.30 21.14 32.11
CA TYR A 60 11.84 22.03 33.19
C TYR A 60 10.32 22.04 33.38
N ASN A 61 9.60 21.15 32.67
CA ASN A 61 8.13 21.07 32.67
C ASN A 61 7.42 22.38 32.25
N ASN A 62 8.01 23.18 31.35
CA ASN A 62 7.43 24.43 30.86
C ASN A 62 6.43 24.15 29.72
N THR A 63 5.25 23.67 30.07
CA THR A 63 4.21 23.16 29.15
C THR A 63 3.77 24.17 28.10
N ASP A 64 3.63 25.44 28.46
CA ASP A 64 3.22 26.50 27.53
C ASP A 64 4.25 26.72 26.43
N ILE A 65 5.54 26.66 26.78
CA ILE A 65 6.65 26.78 25.82
C ILE A 65 6.73 25.51 24.96
N VAL A 66 6.58 24.32 25.57
CA VAL A 66 6.55 23.05 24.82
C VAL A 66 5.43 23.09 23.78
N LYS A 67 4.21 23.45 24.17
CA LYS A 67 3.07 23.55 23.27
C LYS A 67 3.33 24.56 22.14
N PHE A 68 3.81 25.75 22.48
CA PHE A 68 4.13 26.77 21.48
C PHE A 68 5.18 26.31 20.46
N LEU A 69 6.22 25.61 20.90
CA LEU A 69 7.27 25.10 20.01
C LEU A 69 6.75 23.98 19.10
N LEU A 70 5.86 23.11 19.61
CA LEU A 70 5.28 22.01 18.84
C LEU A 70 4.24 22.50 17.81
N ASP A 71 3.48 23.54 18.13
CA ASP A 71 2.48 24.16 17.25
C ASP A 71 3.11 25.13 16.21
N TRP A 72 4.45 25.24 16.17
CA TRP A 72 5.14 26.16 15.27
C TRP A 72 4.94 25.77 13.79
N GLN A 73 4.25 26.64 13.03
CA GLN A 73 3.96 26.44 11.61
C GLN A 73 5.13 26.86 10.72
N GLY A 74 6.16 26.02 10.62
CA GLY A 74 7.29 26.17 9.68
C GLY A 74 7.22 25.22 8.48
N GLN A 75 7.94 25.53 7.40
CA GLN A 75 8.17 24.60 6.27
C GLN A 75 9.66 24.25 6.18
N GLY A 76 9.99 22.99 5.90
CA GLY A 76 11.39 22.58 5.68
C GLY A 76 12.27 22.72 6.93
N ALA A 77 13.39 23.45 6.82
CA ALA A 77 14.39 23.61 7.89
C ALA A 77 13.90 24.43 9.10
N ASP A 78 12.74 25.07 8.97
CA ASP A 78 12.11 25.87 10.02
C ASP A 78 11.10 25.07 10.87
N MET A 79 11.06 23.74 10.71
CA MET A 79 10.26 22.84 11.55
C MET A 79 11.01 22.49 12.83
N VAL A 80 10.29 22.39 13.95
CA VAL A 80 10.87 22.00 15.23
C VAL A 80 11.43 20.58 15.17
N GLU A 81 12.69 20.40 15.57
CA GLU A 81 13.34 19.09 15.65
C GLU A 81 12.92 18.37 16.94
N VAL A 82 11.78 17.70 16.91
CA VAL A 82 11.22 16.99 18.09
C VAL A 82 12.05 15.78 18.53
N GLU A 83 12.86 15.21 17.63
CA GLU A 83 13.78 14.08 17.90
C GLU A 83 15.26 14.51 17.94
N ALA A 84 15.56 15.81 18.07
CA ALA A 84 16.94 16.27 18.20
C ALA A 84 17.63 15.56 19.37
N LYS A 85 18.91 15.21 19.19
CA LYS A 85 19.72 14.58 20.24
C LYS A 85 20.71 15.56 20.86
N ASN A 86 20.78 15.55 22.19
CA ASN A 86 21.78 16.27 22.97
C ASN A 86 23.13 15.51 23.01
N MET A 87 24.12 15.99 23.79
CA MET A 87 25.45 15.35 23.88
C MET A 87 25.45 13.91 24.43
N TYR A 88 24.39 13.49 25.14
CA TYR A 88 24.20 12.14 25.66
C TYR A 88 23.31 11.28 24.76
N GLY A 89 22.92 11.79 23.59
CA GLY A 89 21.98 11.12 22.69
C GLY A 89 20.53 11.16 23.18
N GLU A 90 20.23 11.93 24.23
CA GLU A 90 18.88 12.08 24.78
C GLU A 90 18.05 13.02 23.91
N THR A 91 16.79 12.67 23.68
CA THR A 91 15.78 13.53 23.01
C THR A 91 15.03 14.39 24.03
N PRO A 92 14.21 15.38 23.62
CA PRO A 92 13.37 16.14 24.55
C PRO A 92 12.47 15.25 25.43
N LEU A 93 11.96 14.13 24.91
CA LEU A 93 11.18 13.16 25.69
C LEU A 93 12.01 12.49 26.79
N HIS A 94 13.28 12.13 26.51
CA HIS A 94 14.18 11.62 27.54
C HIS A 94 14.40 12.64 28.66
N MET A 95 14.52 13.93 28.32
CA MET A 95 14.69 14.99 29.32
C MET A 95 13.45 15.18 30.19
N ALA A 96 12.26 15.18 29.59
CA ALA A 96 11.01 15.26 30.35
C ALA A 96 10.88 14.07 31.31
N VAL A 97 11.16 12.85 30.83
CA VAL A 97 11.05 11.62 31.64
C VAL A 97 12.09 11.58 32.77
N LYS A 98 13.36 11.92 32.47
CA LYS A 98 14.46 11.91 33.45
C LYS A 98 14.22 12.87 34.62
N ASN A 99 13.51 13.97 34.36
CA ASN A 99 13.20 15.01 35.35
C ASN A 99 11.76 14.95 35.88
N SER A 100 11.02 13.86 35.66
CA SER A 100 9.61 13.71 36.07
C SER A 100 8.67 14.83 35.61
N SER A 101 8.94 15.41 34.46
CA SER A 101 8.09 16.43 33.83
C SER A 101 6.93 15.76 33.10
N TYR A 102 5.95 15.25 33.84
CA TYR A 102 4.83 14.45 33.33
C TYR A 102 4.05 15.16 32.22
N GLU A 103 3.68 16.43 32.41
CA GLU A 103 2.85 17.17 31.46
C GLU A 103 3.61 17.49 30.16
N SER A 104 4.89 17.86 30.27
CA SER A 104 5.74 18.00 29.07
C SER A 104 5.91 16.67 28.32
N ALA A 105 6.10 15.55 29.04
CA ALA A 105 6.19 14.23 28.42
C ALA A 105 4.88 13.86 27.70
N LYS A 106 3.74 14.16 28.31
CA LYS A 106 2.41 13.90 27.73
C LYS A 106 2.19 14.72 26.46
N LEU A 107 2.48 16.03 26.48
CA LEU A 107 2.36 16.90 25.31
C LEU A 107 3.24 16.42 24.15
N LEU A 108 4.48 16.01 24.42
CA LEU A 108 5.38 15.46 23.41
C LEU A 108 4.79 14.18 22.78
N LEU A 109 4.26 13.28 23.60
CA LEU A 109 3.64 12.03 23.13
C LEU A 109 2.37 12.27 22.31
N GLU A 110 1.53 13.24 22.69
CA GLU A 110 0.35 13.65 21.92
C GLU A 110 0.70 14.19 20.53
N HIS A 111 1.90 14.77 20.37
CA HIS A 111 2.41 15.24 19.07
C HIS A 111 3.17 14.16 18.28
N GLY A 112 3.09 12.89 18.69
CA GLY A 112 3.65 11.77 17.94
C GLY A 112 5.17 11.58 18.07
N VAL A 113 5.78 12.09 19.15
CA VAL A 113 7.20 11.84 19.45
C VAL A 113 7.45 10.35 19.69
N HIS A 114 8.55 9.83 19.14
CA HIS A 114 8.89 8.41 19.15
C HIS A 114 9.32 7.96 20.55
N THR A 115 8.60 6.99 21.11
CA THR A 115 8.92 6.37 22.41
C THR A 115 10.12 5.42 22.37
N GLY A 116 10.59 5.06 21.16
CA GLY A 116 11.68 4.12 20.94
C GLY A 116 13.07 4.73 20.71
N ALA A 117 13.21 6.06 20.80
CA ALA A 117 14.50 6.71 20.64
C ALA A 117 15.51 6.19 21.68
N LYS A 118 16.80 6.10 21.31
CA LYS A 118 17.87 5.59 22.18
C LYS A 118 18.92 6.65 22.48
N THR A 119 19.34 6.71 23.74
CA THR A 119 20.52 7.47 24.19
C THR A 119 21.82 6.85 23.68
N ASN A 120 22.96 7.48 23.97
CA ASN A 120 24.29 6.96 23.59
C ASN A 120 24.65 5.62 24.24
N ASN A 121 23.93 5.21 25.29
CA ASN A 121 24.11 3.92 25.96
C ASN A 121 22.98 2.93 25.61
N GLY A 122 22.23 3.22 24.54
CA GLY A 122 21.13 2.37 24.06
C GLY A 122 19.84 2.43 24.88
N MET A 123 19.78 3.23 25.95
CA MET A 123 18.60 3.32 26.82
C MET A 123 17.45 4.05 26.12
N SER A 124 16.25 3.49 26.24
CA SER A 124 15.00 4.15 25.81
C SER A 124 14.41 5.05 26.91
N PRO A 125 13.44 5.94 26.60
CA PRO A 125 12.72 6.71 27.62
C PRO A 125 12.14 5.82 28.73
N LEU A 126 11.65 4.62 28.40
CA LEU A 126 11.10 3.69 29.39
C LEU A 126 12.18 3.17 30.37
N HIS A 127 13.43 2.99 29.92
CA HIS A 127 14.53 2.64 30.84
C HIS A 127 14.77 3.75 31.86
N LEU A 128 14.81 5.01 31.40
CA LEU A 128 15.00 6.16 32.28
C LEU A 128 13.82 6.34 33.24
N ALA A 129 12.59 6.13 32.76
CA ALA A 129 11.39 6.18 33.61
C ALA A 129 11.44 5.13 34.72
N VAL A 130 11.84 3.90 34.40
CA VAL A 130 12.01 2.83 35.40
C VAL A 130 13.10 3.19 36.40
N TRP A 131 14.25 3.68 35.93
CA TRP A 131 15.33 4.09 36.83
C TRP A 131 14.89 5.19 37.80
N HIS A 132 14.15 6.18 37.31
CA HIS A 132 13.60 7.25 38.13
C HIS A 132 12.53 6.74 39.13
N ALA A 133 11.61 5.89 38.66
CA ALA A 133 10.56 5.30 39.49
C ALA A 133 11.15 4.49 40.66
N LEU A 134 12.30 3.82 40.47
CA LEU A 134 13.00 3.11 41.54
C LEU A 134 13.55 4.03 42.64
N GLN A 135 13.93 5.27 42.29
CA GLN A 135 14.47 6.23 43.26
C GLN A 135 13.36 6.97 44.03
N THR A 136 12.22 7.19 43.38
CA THR A 136 11.16 8.09 43.89
C THR A 136 9.86 7.40 44.27
N GLY A 137 9.65 6.16 43.82
CA GLY A 137 8.38 5.43 43.95
C GLY A 137 7.30 5.88 42.96
N ASP A 138 7.52 6.93 42.18
CA ASP A 138 6.53 7.46 41.23
C ASP A 138 6.53 6.69 39.90
N CYS A 139 5.43 6.00 39.62
CA CYS A 139 5.22 5.25 38.39
C CYS A 139 4.43 6.04 37.31
N SER A 140 4.16 7.32 37.51
CA SER A 140 3.30 8.12 36.62
C SER A 140 3.86 8.23 35.20
N THR A 141 5.15 8.51 35.05
CA THR A 141 5.82 8.59 33.74
C THR A 141 5.96 7.22 33.07
N VAL A 142 6.10 6.15 33.85
CA VAL A 142 6.08 4.76 33.35
C VAL A 142 4.72 4.42 32.77
N ASN A 143 3.63 4.66 33.52
CA ASN A 143 2.25 4.46 33.06
C ASN A 143 1.96 5.26 31.78
N LEU A 144 2.41 6.52 31.74
CA LEU A 144 2.25 7.37 30.56
C LEU A 144 2.93 6.76 29.34
N LEU A 145 4.23 6.44 29.42
CA LEU A 145 4.94 5.83 28.29
C LEU A 145 4.31 4.51 27.83
N LEU A 146 3.87 3.67 28.77
CA LEU A 146 3.19 2.41 28.44
C LEU A 146 1.83 2.62 27.76
N SER A 147 1.09 3.66 28.14
CA SER A 147 -0.18 4.03 27.49
C SER A 147 0.00 4.52 26.04
N TYR A 148 1.20 5.02 25.70
CA TYR A 148 1.62 5.38 24.34
C TYR A 148 2.52 4.30 23.70
N ASN A 149 2.30 3.03 24.04
CA ASN A 149 2.95 1.86 23.43
C ASN A 149 4.48 1.85 23.46
N ALA A 150 5.12 2.41 24.50
CA ALA A 150 6.57 2.25 24.68
C ALA A 150 6.96 0.76 24.78
N ASP A 151 8.00 0.36 24.06
CA ASP A 151 8.42 -1.04 23.97
C ASP A 151 9.05 -1.54 25.29
N CYS A 152 8.34 -2.45 25.97
CA CYS A 152 8.81 -3.06 27.22
C CYS A 152 10.00 -4.03 27.03
N ASN A 153 10.28 -4.43 25.80
CA ASN A 153 11.35 -5.37 25.44
C ASN A 153 12.52 -4.68 24.74
N ALA A 154 12.51 -3.35 24.65
CA ALA A 154 13.63 -2.60 24.11
C ALA A 154 14.91 -2.95 24.89
N LYS A 155 15.99 -3.28 24.18
CA LYS A 155 17.28 -3.59 24.80
C LYS A 155 18.21 -2.39 24.75
N ASP A 156 18.87 -2.08 25.87
CA ASP A 156 20.03 -1.19 25.91
C ASP A 156 21.29 -1.86 25.33
N ASP A 157 22.42 -1.15 25.37
CA ASP A 157 23.70 -1.66 24.83
C ASP A 157 24.28 -2.82 25.66
N GLU A 158 23.80 -3.01 26.90
CA GLU A 158 24.11 -4.17 27.75
C GLU A 158 23.17 -5.37 27.46
N GLY A 159 22.22 -5.21 26.53
CA GLY A 159 21.21 -6.22 26.21
C GLY A 159 20.11 -6.35 27.26
N LYS A 160 20.03 -5.43 28.22
CA LYS A 160 19.03 -5.42 29.29
C LYS A 160 17.76 -4.70 28.83
N ILE A 161 16.62 -5.23 29.24
CA ILE A 161 15.30 -4.60 29.08
C ILE A 161 14.98 -3.73 30.30
N PRO A 162 13.99 -2.81 30.25
CA PRO A 162 13.63 -1.97 31.40
C PRO A 162 13.36 -2.78 32.68
N LEU A 163 12.72 -3.95 32.58
CA LEU A 163 12.45 -4.84 33.71
C LEU A 163 13.74 -5.34 34.39
N ASN A 164 14.82 -5.59 33.64
CA ASN A 164 16.08 -6.12 34.17
C ASN A 164 16.81 -5.13 35.08
N HIS A 165 16.47 -3.83 35.00
CA HIS A 165 17.05 -2.79 35.86
C HIS A 165 16.37 -2.69 37.22
N ILE A 166 15.28 -3.44 37.46
CA ILE A 166 14.59 -3.48 38.75
C ILE A 166 15.30 -4.49 39.67
N PRO A 167 15.87 -4.06 40.82
CA PRO A 167 16.50 -4.97 41.76
C PRO A 167 15.46 -5.84 42.48
N GLY A 168 15.81 -7.10 42.78
CA GLY A 168 14.96 -8.01 43.56
C GLY A 168 14.89 -7.59 45.02
N GLY A 169 13.73 -7.08 45.47
CA GLY A 169 13.49 -6.68 46.86
C GLY A 169 12.05 -6.18 47.10
N ALA A 170 11.61 -6.23 48.36
CA ALA A 170 10.30 -5.76 48.78
C ALA A 170 10.22 -4.22 48.65
N GLY A 171 9.41 -3.72 47.73
CA GLY A 171 9.23 -2.28 47.46
C GLY A 171 8.90 -1.94 46.00
N ASN A 172 9.30 -2.80 45.05
CA ASN A 172 9.12 -2.55 43.61
C ASN A 172 8.00 -3.39 42.98
N GLU A 173 7.15 -4.03 43.79
CA GLU A 173 6.14 -4.99 43.32
C GLU A 173 5.13 -4.36 42.35
N MET A 174 4.68 -3.13 42.62
CA MET A 174 3.74 -2.42 41.76
C MET A 174 4.33 -2.13 40.37
N LEU A 175 5.57 -1.63 40.32
CA LEU A 175 6.27 -1.35 39.05
C LEU A 175 6.56 -2.64 38.27
N LEU A 176 6.95 -3.70 38.97
CA LEU A 176 7.22 -5.01 38.38
C LEU A 176 5.95 -5.63 37.79
N GLN A 177 4.84 -5.63 38.54
CA GLN A 177 3.54 -6.09 38.04
C GLN A 177 3.06 -5.26 36.85
N LEU A 178 3.26 -3.94 36.87
CA LEU A 178 2.89 -3.04 35.78
C LEU A 178 3.62 -3.40 34.48
N LEU A 179 4.95 -3.55 34.53
CA LEU A 179 5.75 -3.90 33.37
C LEU A 179 5.42 -5.31 32.86
N ILE A 180 5.31 -6.31 33.74
CA ILE A 180 4.96 -7.69 33.36
C ILE A 180 3.58 -7.71 32.66
N ARG A 181 2.57 -7.03 33.22
CA ARG A 181 1.24 -6.94 32.62
C ARG A 181 1.30 -6.34 31.21
N HIS A 182 2.02 -5.23 31.03
CA HIS A 182 2.16 -4.61 29.71
C HIS A 182 3.02 -5.44 28.75
N MET A 183 4.03 -6.18 29.24
CA MET A 183 4.80 -7.12 28.42
C MET A 183 3.94 -8.26 27.90
N GLU A 184 3.10 -8.85 28.76
CA GLU A 184 2.14 -9.88 28.35
C GLU A 184 1.13 -9.34 27.34
N GLU A 185 0.62 -8.13 27.56
CA GLU A 185 -0.30 -7.46 26.65
C GLU A 185 0.35 -7.20 25.28
N GLN A 186 1.55 -6.60 25.25
CA GLN A 186 2.31 -6.40 24.01
C GLN A 186 2.67 -7.72 23.32
N ARG A 187 2.95 -8.79 24.08
CA ARG A 187 3.20 -10.13 23.53
C ARG A 187 1.94 -10.70 22.88
N LYS A 188 0.78 -10.60 23.52
CA LYS A 188 -0.51 -11.04 22.97
C LYS A 188 -0.85 -10.24 21.72
N GLN A 189 -0.74 -8.92 21.76
CA GLN A 189 -0.99 -8.04 20.61
C GLN A 189 -0.05 -8.37 19.44
N LYS A 190 1.25 -8.53 19.70
CA LYS A 190 2.22 -8.91 18.67
C LYS A 190 1.92 -10.29 18.08
N ALA A 191 1.51 -11.26 18.90
CA ALA A 191 1.11 -12.59 18.43
C ALA A 191 -0.17 -12.53 17.59
N LEU A 192 -1.17 -11.75 18.00
CA LEU A 192 -2.43 -11.57 17.29
C LEU A 192 -2.20 -10.88 15.93
N MET A 193 -1.38 -9.83 15.90
CA MET A 193 -0.95 -9.16 14.67
C MET A 193 -0.20 -10.11 13.74
N THR A 194 0.75 -10.89 14.26
CA THR A 194 1.51 -11.85 13.44
C THR A 194 0.60 -12.94 12.86
N CYS A 195 -0.38 -13.42 13.64
CA CYS A 195 -1.36 -14.40 13.19
C CYS A 195 -2.27 -13.82 12.09
N HIS A 196 -2.74 -12.59 12.25
CA HIS A 196 -3.53 -11.89 11.23
C HIS A 196 -2.73 -11.67 9.94
N GLU A 197 -1.48 -11.18 10.05
CA GLU A 197 -0.56 -11.00 8.91
C GLU A 197 -0.35 -12.33 8.16
N GLN A 198 -0.13 -13.44 8.89
CA GLN A 198 0.05 -14.77 8.30
C GLN A 198 -1.21 -15.27 7.59
N ARG A 199 -2.38 -15.09 8.21
CA ARG A 199 -3.65 -15.52 7.63
C ARG A 199 -3.97 -14.73 6.36
N SER A 200 -3.85 -13.40 6.39
CA SER A 200 -4.07 -12.55 5.22
C SER A 200 -3.12 -12.90 4.07
N MET A 201 -1.84 -13.15 4.37
CA MET A 201 -0.88 -13.57 3.34
C MET A 201 -1.19 -14.98 2.78
N ALA A 202 -1.70 -15.90 3.60
CA ALA A 202 -2.11 -17.22 3.14
C ALA A 202 -3.31 -17.15 2.19
N GLU A 203 -4.34 -16.37 2.55
CA GLU A 203 -5.51 -16.11 1.69
C GLU A 203 -5.10 -15.44 0.37
N PHE A 204 -4.13 -14.52 0.42
CA PHE A 204 -3.56 -13.88 -0.76
C PHE A 204 -2.78 -14.84 -1.68
N GLU A 205 -1.92 -15.70 -1.12
CA GLU A 205 -1.19 -16.71 -1.92
C GLU A 205 -2.14 -17.71 -2.57
N GLU A 206 -3.22 -18.10 -1.86
CA GLU A 206 -4.25 -18.96 -2.43
C GLU A 206 -4.98 -18.28 -3.60
N ALA A 207 -5.33 -17.00 -3.46
CA ALA A 207 -5.96 -16.26 -4.55
C ALA A 207 -5.01 -16.06 -5.76
N ILE A 208 -3.71 -15.92 -5.53
CA ILE A 208 -2.69 -15.85 -6.60
C ILE A 208 -2.45 -17.20 -7.28
N SER A 209 -2.58 -18.31 -6.56
CA SER A 209 -2.35 -19.66 -7.11
C SER A 209 -3.34 -19.99 -8.22
N GLN A 210 -4.54 -19.40 -8.18
CA GLN A 210 -5.61 -19.56 -9.17
C GLN A 210 -5.31 -18.88 -10.53
N ILE A 211 -4.34 -17.96 -10.59
CA ILE A 211 -3.93 -17.34 -11.85
C ILE A 211 -2.98 -18.31 -12.56
N VAL A 212 -3.33 -18.81 -13.74
CA VAL A 212 -2.42 -19.67 -14.52
C VAL A 212 -1.34 -18.80 -15.19
N GLY A 213 -0.08 -19.23 -15.13
CA GLY A 213 1.05 -18.49 -15.71
C GLY A 213 1.42 -17.19 -14.99
N LEU A 214 1.90 -16.20 -15.74
CA LEU A 214 2.18 -14.80 -15.32
C LEU A 214 3.11 -14.65 -14.09
N GLN A 215 4.25 -15.34 -14.10
CA GLN A 215 5.16 -15.37 -12.93
C GLN A 215 5.66 -13.98 -12.51
N GLU A 216 5.93 -13.09 -13.47
CA GLU A 216 6.38 -11.73 -13.17
C GLU A 216 5.30 -10.94 -12.43
N LEU A 217 4.04 -10.97 -12.92
CA LEU A 217 2.90 -10.35 -12.23
C LEU A 217 2.77 -10.88 -10.81
N LYS A 218 2.79 -12.20 -10.62
CA LYS A 218 2.70 -12.83 -9.30
C LYS A 218 3.81 -12.38 -8.36
N MET A 219 5.05 -12.29 -8.86
CA MET A 219 6.18 -11.81 -8.07
C MET A 219 5.99 -10.34 -7.65
N GLN A 220 5.56 -9.46 -8.55
CA GLN A 220 5.31 -8.06 -8.23
C GLN A 220 4.18 -7.89 -7.20
N LEU A 221 3.10 -8.67 -7.34
CA LEU A 221 1.99 -8.68 -6.38
C LEU A 221 2.46 -9.12 -4.98
N ARG A 222 3.29 -10.16 -4.88
CA ARG A 222 3.89 -10.57 -3.59
C ARG A 222 4.76 -9.48 -2.98
N ARG A 223 5.54 -8.77 -3.80
CA ARG A 223 6.37 -7.63 -3.33
C ARG A 223 5.49 -6.52 -2.78
N TRP A 224 4.37 -6.21 -3.41
CA TRP A 224 3.44 -5.20 -2.90
C TRP A 224 2.71 -5.63 -1.64
N ALA A 225 2.16 -6.84 -1.61
CA ALA A 225 1.49 -7.38 -0.41
C ALA A 225 2.43 -7.33 0.80
N ARG A 226 3.67 -7.82 0.62
CA ARG A 226 4.70 -7.74 1.67
C ARG A 226 5.01 -6.28 2.05
N GLY A 227 5.18 -5.41 1.06
CA GLY A 227 5.42 -3.99 1.30
C GLY A 227 4.32 -3.31 2.11
N MET A 228 3.04 -3.59 1.80
CA MET A 228 1.87 -3.04 2.48
C MET A 228 1.74 -3.54 3.91
N LEU A 229 1.92 -4.84 4.15
CA LEU A 229 1.93 -5.40 5.51
C LEU A 229 3.01 -4.74 6.39
N PHE A 230 4.20 -4.49 5.82
CA PHE A 230 5.25 -3.77 6.55
C PHE A 230 4.94 -2.29 6.75
N ASP A 231 4.26 -1.63 5.81
CA ASP A 231 3.84 -0.24 6.01
C ASP A 231 2.81 -0.13 7.13
N GLU A 232 1.82 -1.01 7.17
CA GLU A 232 0.85 -1.09 8.25
C GLU A 232 1.52 -1.34 9.60
N LYS A 233 2.45 -2.29 9.65
CA LYS A 233 3.25 -2.57 10.84
C LYS A 233 4.07 -1.36 11.30
N ARG A 234 4.69 -0.64 10.38
CA ARG A 234 5.45 0.58 10.69
C ARG A 234 4.52 1.69 11.22
N ARG A 235 3.31 1.86 10.66
CA ARG A 235 2.29 2.80 11.18
C ARG A 235 1.82 2.41 12.58
N ALA A 236 1.61 1.11 12.83
CA ALA A 236 1.27 0.60 14.16
C ALA A 236 2.38 0.86 15.20
N MET A 237 3.63 1.01 14.76
CA MET A 237 4.77 1.43 15.58
C MET A 237 4.92 2.97 15.68
N GLY A 238 3.96 3.74 15.17
CA GLY A 238 4.01 5.21 15.19
C GLY A 238 4.98 5.83 14.18
N LEU A 239 5.55 5.05 13.25
CA LEU A 239 6.44 5.59 12.22
C LEU A 239 5.63 6.30 11.14
N GLY A 240 5.94 7.56 10.88
CA GLY A 240 5.36 8.33 9.77
C GLY A 240 5.90 7.84 8.42
N ILE A 241 5.04 7.23 7.59
CA ILE A 241 5.40 6.72 6.27
C ILE A 241 4.55 7.42 5.22
N ALA A 242 5.19 7.88 4.15
CA ALA A 242 4.48 8.39 2.99
C ALA A 242 3.58 7.32 2.35
N THR A 243 2.49 7.76 1.73
CA THR A 243 1.62 6.88 0.94
C THR A 243 2.36 6.34 -0.28
N ARG A 244 2.18 5.06 -0.59
CA ARG A 244 2.71 4.49 -1.84
C ARG A 244 1.95 5.06 -3.04
N ARG A 245 2.66 5.22 -4.16
CA ARG A 245 2.01 5.56 -5.44
C ARG A 245 1.16 4.40 -5.92
N ALA A 246 0.04 4.73 -6.57
CA ALA A 246 -0.82 3.73 -7.19
C ALA A 246 -0.05 2.97 -8.29
N PRO A 247 -0.14 1.62 -8.33
CA PRO A 247 0.58 0.83 -9.30
C PRO A 247 -0.18 0.77 -10.63
N HIS A 248 -0.09 1.82 -11.44
CA HIS A 248 -0.67 1.80 -12.78
C HIS A 248 0.08 0.82 -13.69
N MET A 249 -0.65 0.14 -14.58
CA MET A 249 -0.14 -1.00 -15.34
C MET A 249 -0.47 -0.92 -16.82
N ALA A 250 0.31 -1.65 -17.63
CA ALA A 250 -0.02 -2.00 -19.00
C ALA A 250 -0.01 -3.52 -19.17
N PHE A 251 -1.10 -4.07 -19.70
CA PHE A 251 -1.26 -5.49 -20.04
C PHE A 251 -1.15 -5.68 -21.55
N LEU A 252 -0.13 -6.41 -21.98
CA LEU A 252 0.25 -6.56 -23.38
C LEU A 252 0.05 -8.02 -23.80
N GLY A 253 -0.75 -8.31 -24.83
CA GLY A 253 -0.85 -9.68 -25.36
C GLY A 253 -2.05 -9.92 -26.26
N ASN A 254 -2.13 -11.11 -26.85
CA ASN A 254 -3.15 -11.51 -27.83
C ASN A 254 -4.57 -11.62 -27.23
N PRO A 255 -5.64 -11.63 -28.04
CA PRO A 255 -6.99 -11.93 -27.54
C PRO A 255 -7.02 -13.26 -26.80
N GLY A 256 -7.87 -13.37 -25.78
CA GLY A 256 -8.04 -14.63 -25.05
C GLY A 256 -6.92 -15.00 -24.07
N THR A 257 -5.87 -14.19 -23.90
CA THR A 257 -4.80 -14.46 -22.90
C THR A 257 -5.17 -14.13 -21.45
N GLY A 258 -6.42 -13.72 -21.20
CA GLY A 258 -6.93 -13.54 -19.83
C GLY A 258 -6.74 -12.15 -19.21
N LYS A 259 -6.30 -11.14 -19.95
CA LYS A 259 -6.10 -9.75 -19.47
C LYS A 259 -7.25 -9.22 -18.61
N THR A 260 -8.49 -9.32 -19.10
CA THR A 260 -9.69 -8.84 -18.40
C THR A 260 -9.99 -9.65 -17.14
N MET A 261 -9.83 -10.98 -17.20
CA MET A 261 -9.99 -11.85 -16.02
C MET A 261 -8.96 -11.51 -14.95
N VAL A 262 -7.69 -11.33 -15.34
CA VAL A 262 -6.61 -10.96 -14.42
C VAL A 262 -6.85 -9.59 -13.82
N ALA A 263 -7.39 -8.61 -14.56
CA ALA A 263 -7.75 -7.31 -14.01
C ALA A 263 -8.82 -7.42 -12.91
N ARG A 264 -9.84 -8.27 -13.10
CA ARG A 264 -10.88 -8.54 -12.07
C ARG A 264 -10.31 -9.22 -10.83
N ILE A 265 -9.46 -10.23 -11.01
CA ILE A 265 -8.78 -10.89 -9.90
C ILE A 265 -7.88 -9.89 -9.16
N LEU A 266 -7.16 -9.06 -9.90
CA LEU A 266 -6.30 -8.02 -9.36
C LEU A 266 -7.07 -6.99 -8.54
N GLY A 267 -8.29 -6.59 -8.96
CA GLY A 267 -9.17 -5.73 -8.16
C GLY A 267 -9.42 -6.29 -6.77
N LYS A 268 -9.79 -7.57 -6.70
CA LYS A 268 -9.98 -8.30 -5.43
C LYS A 268 -8.70 -8.38 -4.60
N LEU A 269 -7.58 -8.71 -5.24
CA LEU A 269 -6.29 -8.83 -4.56
C LEU A 269 -5.82 -7.49 -3.99
N LEU A 270 -5.87 -6.41 -4.78
CA LEU A 270 -5.47 -5.07 -4.36
C LEU A 270 -6.38 -4.51 -3.26
N HIS A 271 -7.68 -4.86 -3.28
CA HIS A 271 -8.59 -4.55 -2.20
C HIS A 271 -8.24 -5.31 -0.91
N MET A 272 -8.01 -6.62 -1.02
CA MET A 272 -7.64 -7.49 0.10
C MET A 272 -6.38 -7.02 0.84
N ILE A 273 -5.37 -6.53 0.11
CA ILE A 273 -4.13 -5.99 0.72
C ILE A 273 -4.22 -4.49 1.10
N GLY A 274 -5.38 -3.87 0.94
CA GLY A 274 -5.63 -2.47 1.34
C GLY A 274 -5.01 -1.41 0.44
N ILE A 275 -4.62 -1.75 -0.81
CA ILE A 275 -4.20 -0.75 -1.81
C ILE A 275 -5.42 -0.03 -2.38
N LEU A 276 -6.52 -0.75 -2.59
CA LEU A 276 -7.77 -0.19 -3.11
C LEU A 276 -8.88 -0.23 -2.06
N PRO A 277 -9.68 0.85 -1.93
CA PRO A 277 -10.88 0.85 -1.09
C PRO A 277 -11.93 -0.18 -1.50
N THR A 278 -12.01 -0.53 -2.78
CA THR A 278 -13.00 -1.48 -3.33
C THR A 278 -12.34 -2.44 -4.32
N ASP A 279 -12.97 -3.60 -4.55
CA ASP A 279 -12.56 -4.57 -5.58
C ASP A 279 -13.13 -4.27 -6.99
N LYS A 280 -13.79 -3.12 -7.14
CA LYS A 280 -14.50 -2.73 -8.37
C LYS A 280 -13.54 -2.58 -9.53
N VAL A 281 -13.88 -3.20 -10.66
CA VAL A 281 -13.20 -3.02 -11.94
C VAL A 281 -14.19 -2.46 -12.95
N THR A 282 -13.90 -1.26 -13.44
CA THR A 282 -14.69 -0.58 -14.47
C THR A 282 -14.00 -0.76 -15.80
N GLU A 283 -14.54 -1.65 -16.63
CA GLU A 283 -14.05 -1.91 -17.98
C GLU A 283 -14.60 -0.85 -18.94
N VAL A 284 -13.72 -0.28 -19.76
CA VAL A 284 -14.07 0.76 -20.73
C VAL A 284 -13.36 0.50 -22.06
N GLN A 285 -14.07 0.80 -23.15
CA GLN A 285 -13.51 0.81 -24.50
C GLN A 285 -13.56 2.24 -25.09
N ARG A 286 -13.02 2.43 -26.30
CA ARG A 286 -13.06 3.72 -27.02
C ARG A 286 -14.48 4.30 -27.06
N THR A 287 -15.48 3.48 -27.33
CA THR A 287 -16.90 3.89 -27.42
C THR A 287 -17.46 4.40 -26.10
N ASP A 288 -16.94 3.96 -24.96
CA ASP A 288 -17.33 4.43 -23.63
C ASP A 288 -16.72 5.76 -23.25
N LEU A 289 -15.58 6.12 -23.85
CA LEU A 289 -14.77 7.28 -23.46
C LEU A 289 -14.95 8.44 -24.44
N VAL A 290 -14.96 8.16 -25.74
CA VAL A 290 -14.98 9.17 -26.80
C VAL A 290 -16.41 9.56 -27.15
N GLY A 291 -16.68 10.87 -27.23
CA GLY A 291 -17.96 11.43 -27.62
C GLY A 291 -18.12 11.50 -29.15
N GLU A 292 -19.37 11.53 -29.62
CA GLU A 292 -19.69 11.71 -31.05
C GLU A 292 -19.54 13.16 -31.52
N PHE A 293 -19.53 14.12 -30.60
CA PHE A 293 -19.49 15.55 -30.88
C PHE A 293 -18.33 16.24 -30.12
N VAL A 294 -17.81 17.33 -30.69
CA VAL A 294 -16.77 18.18 -30.09
C VAL A 294 -17.15 18.53 -28.66
N GLY A 295 -16.23 18.33 -27.71
CA GLY A 295 -16.41 18.72 -26.31
C GLY A 295 -17.22 17.74 -25.46
N HIS A 296 -17.73 16.64 -26.03
CA HIS A 296 -18.40 15.58 -25.26
C HIS A 296 -17.42 14.56 -24.66
N THR A 297 -16.21 14.43 -25.21
CA THR A 297 -15.22 13.42 -24.81
C THR A 297 -14.72 13.60 -23.38
N GLY A 298 -14.24 14.80 -23.02
CA GLY A 298 -13.76 15.08 -21.66
C GLY A 298 -14.79 14.75 -20.57
N PRO A 299 -16.02 15.29 -20.62
CA PRO A 299 -17.07 14.96 -19.63
C PRO A 299 -17.42 13.47 -19.58
N LYS A 300 -17.50 12.80 -20.73
CA LYS A 300 -17.81 11.37 -20.83
C LYS A 300 -16.71 10.51 -20.19
N THR A 301 -15.45 10.83 -20.47
CA THR A 301 -14.27 10.19 -19.87
C THR A 301 -14.21 10.42 -18.36
N ARG A 302 -14.37 11.67 -17.89
CA ARG A 302 -14.38 11.99 -16.45
C ARG A 302 -15.48 11.26 -15.68
N ARG A 303 -16.65 11.06 -16.29
CA ARG A 303 -17.73 10.28 -15.67
C ARG A 303 -17.31 8.84 -15.42
N LYS A 304 -16.71 8.18 -16.41
CA LYS A 304 -16.20 6.80 -16.28
C LYS A 304 -15.05 6.70 -15.28
N ILE A 305 -14.15 7.69 -15.25
CA ILE A 305 -13.08 7.78 -14.24
C ILE A 305 -13.70 7.87 -12.84
N LYS A 306 -14.70 8.73 -12.64
CA LYS A 306 -15.40 8.88 -11.37
C LYS A 306 -16.09 7.59 -10.95
N ASP A 307 -16.71 6.89 -11.90
CA ASP A 307 -17.32 5.58 -11.64
C ASP A 307 -16.27 4.55 -11.19
N ALA A 308 -15.01 4.69 -11.61
CA ALA A 308 -13.90 3.81 -11.24
C ALA A 308 -13.12 4.24 -9.98
N GLU A 309 -13.44 5.38 -9.36
CA GLU A 309 -12.78 5.84 -8.13
C GLU A 309 -12.89 4.80 -7.01
N GLY A 310 -11.79 4.60 -6.28
CA GLY A 310 -11.66 3.57 -5.25
C GLY A 310 -11.41 2.16 -5.78
N GLY A 311 -11.32 1.98 -7.10
CA GLY A 311 -11.10 0.69 -7.76
C GLY A 311 -10.13 0.77 -8.94
N ILE A 312 -10.36 -0.07 -9.94
CA ILE A 312 -9.57 -0.15 -11.18
C ILE A 312 -10.38 0.39 -12.36
N LEU A 313 -9.76 1.26 -13.16
CA LEU A 313 -10.19 1.61 -14.51
C LEU A 313 -9.40 0.75 -15.51
N PHE A 314 -10.09 -0.21 -16.17
CA PHE A 314 -9.50 -1.09 -17.17
C PHE A 314 -9.83 -0.57 -18.57
N VAL A 315 -8.83 -0.03 -19.25
CA VAL A 315 -8.96 0.55 -20.60
C VAL A 315 -8.58 -0.51 -21.62
N ASP A 316 -9.57 -1.17 -22.20
CA ASP A 316 -9.37 -2.21 -23.20
C ASP A 316 -9.09 -1.63 -24.59
N GLU A 317 -8.21 -2.31 -25.33
CA GLU A 317 -7.67 -1.87 -26.61
C GLU A 317 -7.28 -0.38 -26.63
N ALA A 318 -6.53 0.06 -25.62
CA ALA A 318 -6.20 1.48 -25.40
C ALA A 318 -5.54 2.16 -26.61
N TYR A 319 -4.83 1.41 -27.45
CA TYR A 319 -4.27 1.89 -28.71
C TYR A 319 -5.30 2.46 -29.69
N ARG A 320 -6.58 2.12 -29.55
CA ARG A 320 -7.67 2.70 -30.36
C ARG A 320 -7.91 4.17 -30.03
N LEU A 321 -7.49 4.67 -28.87
CA LEU A 321 -7.59 6.09 -28.54
C LEU A 321 -6.58 6.95 -29.31
N ILE A 322 -5.63 6.31 -30.00
CA ILE A 322 -4.60 7.00 -30.76
C ILE A 322 -4.90 6.89 -32.25
N PRO A 323 -4.97 8.03 -32.97
CA PRO A 323 -5.23 8.01 -34.41
C PRO A 323 -4.12 7.27 -35.17
N THR A 324 -4.52 6.39 -36.08
CA THR A 324 -3.63 5.60 -36.94
C THR A 324 -3.14 6.34 -38.18
N GLN A 325 -3.81 7.41 -38.58
CA GLN A 325 -3.42 8.27 -39.70
C GLN A 325 -3.63 9.75 -39.36
N LYS A 326 -2.77 10.63 -39.90
CA LYS A 326 -2.98 12.08 -39.91
C LYS A 326 -4.03 12.47 -40.98
N SER A 327 -5.20 11.85 -40.96
CA SER A 327 -6.32 12.33 -41.76
C SER A 327 -7.03 13.46 -41.01
N ASP A 328 -7.53 14.44 -41.75
CA ASP A 328 -8.23 15.66 -41.30
C ASP A 328 -9.53 15.41 -40.50
N ASP A 329 -9.80 14.17 -40.10
CA ASP A 329 -10.98 13.79 -39.34
C ASP A 329 -10.72 13.98 -37.84
N LYS A 330 -11.66 14.63 -37.15
CA LYS A 330 -11.48 15.11 -35.78
C LYS A 330 -11.51 13.94 -34.80
N ASP A 331 -10.38 13.26 -34.61
CA ASP A 331 -10.25 12.18 -33.63
C ASP A 331 -10.05 12.73 -32.22
N TYR A 332 -11.09 12.67 -31.39
CA TYR A 332 -11.06 13.09 -29.99
C TYR A 332 -10.49 12.03 -29.04
N GLY A 333 -9.97 10.90 -29.53
CA GLY A 333 -9.41 9.84 -28.68
C GLY A 333 -8.25 10.29 -27.80
N LEU A 334 -7.41 11.21 -28.30
CA LEU A 334 -6.28 11.74 -27.54
C LEU A 334 -6.74 12.54 -26.31
N GLU A 335 -7.82 13.31 -26.43
CA GLU A 335 -8.43 14.05 -25.31
C GLU A 335 -8.83 13.09 -24.17
N ALA A 336 -9.42 11.94 -24.50
CA ALA A 336 -9.76 10.93 -23.49
C ALA A 336 -8.51 10.36 -22.79
N LEU A 337 -7.44 10.09 -23.55
CA LEU A 337 -6.19 9.58 -22.97
C LEU A 337 -5.56 10.61 -22.03
N GLU A 338 -5.52 11.89 -22.40
CA GLU A 338 -4.98 12.97 -21.57
C GLU A 338 -5.77 13.15 -20.26
N GLU A 339 -7.11 13.08 -20.32
CA GLU A 339 -7.96 13.13 -19.13
C GLU A 339 -7.67 11.96 -18.17
N ILE A 340 -7.51 10.73 -18.69
CA ILE A 340 -7.11 9.57 -17.87
C ILE A 340 -5.74 9.80 -17.25
N MET A 341 -4.78 10.34 -18.00
CA MET A 341 -3.43 10.59 -17.50
C MET A 341 -3.39 11.67 -16.41
N SER A 342 -4.28 12.66 -16.47
CA SER A 342 -4.35 13.75 -15.49
C SER A 342 -4.73 13.28 -14.08
N VAL A 343 -5.47 12.17 -13.96
CA VAL A 343 -5.97 11.66 -12.66
C VAL A 343 -5.08 10.60 -12.02
N MET A 344 -4.09 10.08 -12.75
CA MET A 344 -3.20 9.03 -12.25
C MET A 344 -2.39 9.46 -11.02
N ASP A 345 -1.97 10.73 -10.96
CA ASP A 345 -1.19 11.25 -9.83
C ASP A 345 -2.04 11.46 -8.56
N SER A 346 -3.38 11.39 -8.66
CA SER A 346 -4.29 11.59 -7.53
C SER A 346 -4.33 10.41 -6.54
N GLY A 347 -3.93 9.21 -6.99
CA GLY A 347 -4.01 7.98 -6.19
C GLY A 347 -5.43 7.45 -5.95
N LYS A 348 -6.47 8.09 -6.52
CA LYS A 348 -7.88 7.68 -6.32
C LYS A 348 -8.32 6.47 -7.13
N VAL A 349 -7.59 6.14 -8.20
CA VAL A 349 -7.94 5.06 -9.12
C VAL A 349 -6.65 4.40 -9.61
N VAL A 350 -6.65 3.07 -9.72
CA VAL A 350 -5.60 2.34 -10.42
C VAL A 350 -6.03 2.18 -11.88
N VAL A 351 -5.12 2.47 -12.81
CA VAL A 351 -5.42 2.41 -14.24
C VAL A 351 -4.64 1.26 -14.87
N ILE A 352 -5.33 0.41 -15.63
CA ILE A 352 -4.73 -0.67 -16.41
C ILE A 352 -5.04 -0.43 -17.87
N PHE A 353 -4.00 -0.20 -18.67
CA PHE A 353 -4.12 -0.12 -20.12
C PHE A 353 -3.91 -1.49 -20.73
N ALA A 354 -4.87 -2.00 -21.50
CA ALA A 354 -4.75 -3.30 -22.15
C ALA A 354 -4.72 -3.16 -23.67
N GLY A 355 -3.97 -4.05 -24.32
CA GLY A 355 -3.95 -4.14 -25.77
C GLY A 355 -2.92 -5.13 -26.31
N TYR A 356 -2.82 -5.17 -27.63
CA TYR A 356 -1.83 -5.98 -28.33
C TYR A 356 -0.45 -5.35 -28.22
N CYS A 357 0.59 -6.18 -28.09
CA CYS A 357 1.94 -5.74 -27.79
C CYS A 357 2.47 -4.69 -28.79
N GLU A 358 2.41 -4.96 -30.10
CA GLU A 358 2.91 -4.04 -31.13
C GLU A 358 2.12 -2.72 -31.20
N GLN A 359 0.80 -2.78 -31.04
CA GLN A 359 -0.09 -1.63 -31.13
C GLN A 359 0.09 -0.71 -29.91
N MET A 360 0.34 -1.29 -28.73
CA MET A 360 0.59 -0.55 -27.49
C MET A 360 1.93 0.18 -27.49
N LYS A 361 2.94 -0.27 -28.25
CA LYS A 361 4.18 0.51 -28.46
C LYS A 361 3.90 1.90 -29.00
N ARG A 362 2.86 2.07 -29.83
CA ARG A 362 2.43 3.38 -30.32
C ARG A 362 1.85 4.25 -29.21
N VAL A 363 1.13 3.66 -28.25
CA VAL A 363 0.62 4.38 -27.07
C VAL A 363 1.74 4.93 -26.23
N ILE A 364 2.72 4.07 -25.97
CA ILE A 364 3.90 4.43 -25.20
C ILE A 364 4.68 5.56 -25.90
N ALA A 365 4.87 5.48 -27.22
CA ALA A 365 5.61 6.46 -28.00
C ALA A 365 4.87 7.79 -28.21
N SER A 366 3.54 7.81 -28.13
CA SER A 366 2.75 9.01 -28.38
C SER A 366 2.66 9.95 -27.18
N ASN A 367 2.99 9.49 -25.98
CA ASN A 367 2.93 10.30 -24.77
C ASN A 367 4.09 10.00 -23.82
N ASP A 368 5.05 10.93 -23.73
CA ASP A 368 6.22 10.82 -22.84
C ASP A 368 5.84 10.71 -21.35
N GLY A 369 4.65 11.21 -20.98
CA GLY A 369 4.10 11.11 -19.64
C GLY A 369 3.61 9.71 -19.28
N PHE A 370 3.46 8.80 -20.25
CA PHE A 370 2.93 7.45 -20.06
C PHE A 370 3.91 6.62 -19.22
N CYS A 371 5.17 6.50 -19.65
CA CYS A 371 6.21 5.74 -18.94
C CYS A 371 6.54 6.30 -17.55
N ARG A 372 6.25 7.58 -17.30
CA ARG A 372 6.47 8.20 -15.97
C ARG A 372 5.44 7.73 -14.94
N ARG A 373 4.23 7.37 -15.38
CA ARG A 373 3.10 7.01 -14.52
C ARG A 373 2.78 5.53 -14.55
N VAL A 374 2.85 4.91 -15.74
CA VAL A 374 2.75 3.47 -15.94
C VAL A 374 4.16 2.88 -15.90
N THR A 375 4.53 2.35 -14.75
CA THR A 375 5.87 1.78 -14.53
C THR A 375 5.89 0.26 -14.63
N MET A 376 4.72 -0.38 -14.75
CA MET A 376 4.55 -1.82 -14.72
C MET A 376 3.99 -2.31 -16.06
N PHE A 377 4.78 -3.10 -16.78
CA PHE A 377 4.40 -3.70 -18.05
C PHE A 377 4.38 -5.21 -17.86
N PHE A 378 3.25 -5.84 -18.21
CA PHE A 378 3.08 -7.27 -18.10
C PHE A 378 2.72 -7.84 -19.46
N ASP A 379 3.59 -8.71 -19.95
CA ASP A 379 3.37 -9.50 -21.15
C ASP A 379 2.53 -10.73 -20.81
N PHE A 380 1.46 -10.92 -21.58
CA PHE A 380 0.53 -12.03 -21.51
C PHE A 380 0.81 -12.92 -22.72
N ASP A 381 1.66 -13.91 -22.48
CA ASP A 381 2.01 -14.93 -23.46
C ASP A 381 0.80 -15.79 -23.85
N ASP A 382 0.88 -16.40 -25.03
CA ASP A 382 -0.09 -17.38 -25.49
C ASP A 382 -0.04 -18.63 -24.59
N PHE A 383 -1.22 -19.20 -24.29
CA PHE A 383 -1.29 -20.36 -23.40
C PHE A 383 -0.78 -21.63 -24.08
N THR A 384 -0.02 -22.43 -23.34
CA THR A 384 0.31 -23.79 -23.76
C THR A 384 -0.93 -24.70 -23.71
N THR A 385 -0.92 -25.81 -24.43
CA THR A 385 -2.01 -26.80 -24.40
C THR A 385 -2.26 -27.33 -22.98
N THR A 386 -1.21 -27.44 -22.16
CA THR A 386 -1.31 -27.86 -20.76
C THR A 386 -1.94 -26.80 -19.85
N GLU A 387 -1.74 -25.52 -20.14
CA GLU A 387 -2.37 -24.40 -19.42
C GLU A 387 -3.82 -24.21 -19.86
N LEU A 388 -4.14 -24.40 -21.14
CA LEU A 388 -5.53 -24.41 -21.62
C LEU A 388 -6.34 -25.54 -20.98
N ALA A 389 -5.75 -26.72 -20.84
CA ALA A 389 -6.36 -27.83 -20.10
C ALA A 389 -6.58 -27.48 -18.62
N GLU A 390 -5.62 -26.79 -17.99
CA GLU A 390 -5.75 -26.31 -16.61
C GLU A 390 -6.87 -25.28 -16.46
N ILE A 391 -6.97 -24.31 -17.39
CA ILE A 391 -8.05 -23.32 -17.43
C ILE A 391 -9.41 -24.01 -17.60
N LEU A 392 -9.51 -25.02 -18.47
CA LEU A 392 -10.74 -25.80 -18.68
C LEU A 392 -11.18 -26.48 -17.37
N LEU A 393 -10.26 -27.14 -16.68
CA LEU A 393 -10.54 -27.81 -15.41
C LEU A 393 -10.95 -26.80 -14.32
N LEU A 394 -10.25 -25.67 -14.22
CA LEU A 394 -10.57 -24.62 -13.27
C LEU A 394 -11.98 -24.05 -13.53
N LYS A 395 -12.35 -23.81 -14.79
CA LYS A 395 -13.70 -23.35 -15.15
C LYS A 395 -14.78 -24.34 -14.77
N MET A 396 -14.56 -25.64 -15.01
CA MET A 396 -15.52 -26.69 -14.63
C MET A 396 -15.64 -26.88 -13.11
N ASN A 397 -14.58 -26.58 -12.36
CA ASN A 397 -14.60 -26.66 -10.90
C ASN A 397 -15.14 -25.39 -10.21
N SER A 398 -15.22 -24.27 -10.93
CA SER A 398 -15.65 -22.95 -10.41
C SER A 398 -16.98 -22.46 -10.99
N LEU A 399 -17.83 -23.38 -11.43
CA LEU A 399 -19.14 -23.08 -11.99
C LEU A 399 -20.04 -22.38 -10.97
N THR A 400 -20.70 -21.31 -11.40
CA THR A 400 -21.71 -20.57 -10.63
C THR A 400 -23.06 -20.70 -11.30
N ASP A 401 -24.15 -20.33 -10.62
CA ASP A 401 -25.52 -20.40 -11.17
C ASP A 401 -25.71 -19.60 -12.49
N THR A 402 -24.81 -18.65 -12.77
CA THR A 402 -24.79 -17.86 -14.02
C THR A 402 -23.98 -18.49 -15.15
N SER A 403 -23.23 -19.55 -14.87
CA SER A 403 -22.36 -20.22 -15.85
C SER A 403 -23.19 -21.07 -16.82
N LEU A 404 -22.83 -21.04 -18.10
CA LEU A 404 -23.50 -21.82 -19.17
C LEU A 404 -23.51 -23.34 -18.93
N LEU A 405 -22.56 -23.83 -18.13
CA LEU A 405 -22.40 -25.24 -17.78
C LEU A 405 -22.76 -25.53 -16.32
N TYR A 406 -23.51 -24.66 -15.64
CA TYR A 406 -23.96 -24.92 -14.29
C TYR A 406 -24.66 -26.30 -14.18
N GLY A 407 -24.24 -27.11 -13.21
CA GLY A 407 -24.75 -28.47 -12.99
C GLY A 407 -24.04 -29.57 -13.78
N PHE A 408 -23.19 -29.25 -14.76
CA PHE A 408 -22.39 -30.22 -15.49
C PHE A 408 -21.05 -30.48 -14.82
N ARG A 409 -20.48 -31.66 -15.07
CA ARG A 409 -19.15 -32.06 -14.58
C ARG A 409 -18.37 -32.83 -15.62
N LEU A 410 -17.05 -32.89 -15.44
CA LEU A 410 -16.18 -33.71 -16.27
C LEU A 410 -16.07 -35.13 -15.72
N HIS A 411 -16.00 -36.10 -16.62
CA HIS A 411 -15.69 -37.48 -16.29
C HIS A 411 -14.26 -37.59 -15.74
N ARG A 412 -14.01 -38.58 -14.87
CA ARG A 412 -12.70 -38.82 -14.23
C ARG A 412 -11.54 -39.05 -15.20
N SER A 413 -11.84 -39.43 -16.45
CA SER A 413 -10.84 -39.59 -17.52
C SER A 413 -10.33 -38.25 -18.07
N CYS A 414 -11.05 -37.15 -17.87
CA CYS A 414 -10.68 -35.81 -18.30
C CYS A 414 -9.63 -35.22 -17.36
N THR A 415 -8.45 -35.83 -17.32
CA THR A 415 -7.30 -35.32 -16.56
C THR A 415 -6.62 -34.19 -17.32
N ARG A 416 -5.82 -33.37 -16.62
CA ARG A 416 -5.03 -32.29 -17.23
C ARG A 416 -4.18 -32.78 -18.40
N GLY A 417 -3.55 -33.96 -18.25
CA GLY A 417 -2.75 -34.58 -19.30
C GLY A 417 -3.59 -34.99 -20.50
N ALA A 418 -4.68 -35.73 -20.28
CA ALA A 418 -5.54 -36.21 -21.36
C ALA A 418 -6.18 -35.08 -22.17
N VAL A 419 -6.66 -34.02 -21.51
CA VAL A 419 -7.22 -32.84 -22.18
C VAL A 419 -6.13 -32.06 -22.91
N GLY A 420 -4.93 -31.92 -22.32
CA GLY A 420 -3.80 -31.25 -22.98
C GLY A 420 -3.32 -31.97 -24.24
N GLU A 421 -3.23 -33.30 -24.21
CA GLU A 421 -2.92 -34.13 -25.37
C GLU A 421 -3.99 -34.06 -26.45
N LEU A 422 -5.26 -34.06 -26.05
CA LEU A 422 -6.39 -33.90 -26.96
C LEU A 422 -6.33 -32.55 -27.70
N ILE A 423 -6.12 -31.46 -26.97
CA ILE A 423 -5.94 -30.12 -27.55
C ILE A 423 -4.73 -30.14 -28.49
N ALA A 424 -3.60 -30.69 -28.07
CA ALA A 424 -2.40 -30.76 -28.92
C ALA A 424 -2.61 -31.55 -30.22
N ARG A 425 -3.43 -32.62 -30.18
CA ARG A 425 -3.70 -33.48 -31.35
C ARG A 425 -4.66 -32.84 -32.35
N GLU A 426 -5.71 -32.20 -31.86
CA GLU A 426 -6.81 -31.70 -32.70
C GLU A 426 -6.68 -30.20 -33.04
N THR A 427 -5.62 -29.52 -32.58
CA THR A 427 -5.38 -28.07 -32.81
C THR A 427 -4.05 -27.79 -33.54
N THR A 428 -3.89 -26.59 -34.09
CA THR A 428 -2.62 -26.09 -34.67
C THR A 428 -2.10 -24.90 -33.87
N GLU A 429 -0.78 -24.66 -33.88
CA GLU A 429 -0.18 -23.53 -33.15
C GLU A 429 -0.78 -22.17 -33.53
N GLU A 430 -1.00 -21.93 -34.83
CA GLU A 430 -1.57 -20.67 -35.31
C GLU A 430 -3.00 -20.46 -34.81
N TRP A 431 -3.78 -21.53 -34.73
CA TRP A 431 -5.14 -21.49 -34.20
C TRP A 431 -5.15 -21.23 -32.68
N LEU A 432 -4.24 -21.87 -31.94
CA LEU A 432 -4.09 -21.67 -30.49
C LEU A 432 -3.77 -20.20 -30.17
N LYS A 433 -2.87 -19.56 -30.92
CA LYS A 433 -2.50 -18.15 -30.72
C LYS A 433 -3.65 -17.17 -30.98
N GLN A 434 -4.59 -17.53 -31.86
CA GLN A 434 -5.73 -16.68 -32.18
C GLN A 434 -6.86 -16.79 -31.17
N MET A 435 -7.12 -17.99 -30.65
CA MET A 435 -8.25 -18.21 -29.73
C MET A 435 -7.83 -18.20 -28.25
N ASN A 436 -6.62 -18.64 -27.91
CA ASN A 436 -6.11 -18.78 -26.54
C ASN A 436 -7.19 -19.32 -25.58
N GLY A 437 -7.46 -18.66 -24.44
CA GLY A 437 -8.49 -19.05 -23.50
C GLY A 437 -9.93 -19.01 -24.06
N GLY A 438 -10.18 -18.28 -25.14
CA GLY A 438 -11.46 -18.30 -25.85
C GLY A 438 -11.75 -19.63 -26.54
N LEU A 439 -10.71 -20.44 -26.81
CA LEU A 439 -10.88 -21.82 -27.26
C LEU A 439 -11.64 -22.65 -26.22
N VAL A 440 -11.29 -22.47 -24.94
CA VAL A 440 -11.88 -23.26 -23.84
C VAL A 440 -13.37 -23.01 -23.72
N ASP A 441 -13.83 -21.76 -23.82
CA ASP A 441 -15.25 -21.44 -23.77
C ASP A 441 -16.02 -22.08 -24.92
N THR A 442 -15.48 -21.96 -26.14
CA THR A 442 -16.09 -22.55 -27.34
C THR A 442 -16.14 -24.08 -27.26
N LEU A 443 -15.04 -24.69 -26.80
CA LEU A 443 -14.92 -26.13 -26.61
C LEU A 443 -15.95 -26.64 -25.60
N LEU A 444 -16.07 -25.98 -24.46
CA LEU A 444 -16.99 -26.37 -23.39
C LEU A 444 -18.46 -26.31 -23.82
N VAL A 445 -18.85 -25.29 -24.59
CA VAL A 445 -20.20 -25.19 -25.17
C VAL A 445 -20.45 -26.36 -26.14
N ASN A 446 -19.52 -26.59 -27.08
CA ASN A 446 -19.69 -27.68 -28.04
C ASN A 446 -19.67 -29.06 -27.36
N ALA A 447 -18.89 -29.25 -26.30
CA ALA A 447 -18.84 -30.51 -25.58
C ALA A 447 -20.18 -30.83 -24.92
N ARG A 448 -20.91 -29.82 -24.44
CA ARG A 448 -22.28 -30.01 -23.96
C ARG A 448 -23.24 -30.42 -25.09
N GLU A 449 -23.16 -29.77 -26.25
CA GLU A 449 -23.99 -30.18 -27.40
C GLU A 449 -23.71 -31.63 -27.82
N ASN A 450 -22.44 -32.06 -27.75
CA ASN A 450 -22.06 -33.43 -28.07
C ASN A 450 -22.47 -34.44 -26.99
N LEU A 451 -22.47 -34.03 -25.71
CA LEU A 451 -23.10 -34.81 -24.65
C LEU A 451 -24.59 -35.04 -24.95
N ASP A 452 -25.32 -33.99 -25.34
CA ASP A 452 -26.74 -34.09 -25.69
C ASP A 452 -26.98 -35.03 -26.87
N LEU A 453 -26.08 -35.05 -27.86
CA LEU A 453 -26.14 -35.98 -29.01
C LEU A 453 -25.82 -37.43 -28.64
N ARG A 454 -24.98 -37.65 -27.62
CA ARG A 454 -24.65 -39.00 -27.13
C ARG A 454 -25.79 -39.61 -26.31
N LEU A 455 -26.55 -38.78 -25.61
CA LEU A 455 -27.63 -39.23 -24.74
C LEU A 455 -28.83 -39.72 -25.57
N ASP A 456 -29.35 -40.89 -25.19
CA ASP A 456 -30.65 -41.36 -25.67
C ASP A 456 -31.74 -40.94 -24.67
N PHE A 457 -32.95 -40.65 -25.17
CA PHE A 457 -34.09 -40.27 -24.33
C PHE A 457 -34.52 -41.37 -23.35
N SER A 458 -34.06 -42.61 -23.56
CA SER A 458 -34.25 -43.72 -22.63
C SER A 458 -33.30 -43.73 -21.42
N CYS A 459 -32.31 -42.82 -21.39
CA CYS A 459 -31.34 -42.72 -20.30
C CYS A 459 -32.00 -42.25 -19.00
N ASN A 460 -32.00 -43.10 -17.97
CA ASN A 460 -32.52 -42.79 -16.64
C ASN A 460 -31.42 -42.52 -15.61
N ASP A 461 -30.15 -42.53 -16.01
CA ASP A 461 -29.04 -42.25 -15.11
C ASP A 461 -28.72 -40.75 -15.07
N ALA A 462 -29.12 -40.11 -13.96
CA ALA A 462 -28.88 -38.69 -13.71
C ALA A 462 -27.39 -38.34 -13.75
N GLU A 463 -26.52 -39.28 -13.35
CA GLU A 463 -25.08 -39.08 -13.33
C GLU A 463 -24.51 -38.96 -14.75
N THR A 464 -24.94 -39.82 -15.68
CA THR A 464 -24.53 -39.79 -17.08
C THR A 464 -25.05 -38.54 -17.82
N MET A 465 -26.27 -38.07 -17.52
CA MET A 465 -26.88 -36.91 -18.19
C MET A 465 -26.11 -35.59 -18.00
N ILE A 466 -25.31 -35.48 -16.93
CA ILE A 466 -24.56 -34.26 -16.60
C ILE A 466 -23.05 -34.44 -16.73
N THR A 467 -22.58 -35.58 -17.19
CA THR A 467 -21.15 -35.92 -17.23
C THR A 467 -20.59 -35.84 -18.64
N ILE A 468 -19.78 -34.81 -18.89
CA ILE A 468 -19.04 -34.60 -20.13
C ILE A 468 -17.79 -35.49 -20.13
N THR A 469 -17.56 -36.27 -21.18
CA THR A 469 -16.40 -37.15 -21.33
C THR A 469 -15.37 -36.58 -22.29
N LEU A 470 -14.23 -37.29 -22.41
CA LEU A 470 -13.17 -36.93 -23.35
C LEU A 470 -13.63 -36.98 -24.81
N GLU A 471 -14.55 -37.90 -25.15
CA GLU A 471 -15.10 -38.05 -26.50
C GLU A 471 -15.96 -36.84 -26.90
N ASP A 472 -16.73 -36.30 -25.95
CA ASP A 472 -17.56 -35.11 -26.17
C ASP A 472 -16.67 -33.87 -26.44
N LEU A 473 -15.57 -33.75 -25.70
CA LEU A 473 -14.56 -32.72 -25.91
C LEU A 473 -13.86 -32.88 -27.27
N GLU A 474 -13.52 -34.11 -27.65
CA GLU A 474 -12.88 -34.40 -28.94
C GLU A 474 -13.79 -34.05 -30.11
N ALA A 475 -15.06 -34.46 -30.04
CA ALA A 475 -16.07 -34.10 -31.04
C ALA A 475 -16.26 -32.58 -31.12
N GLY A 476 -16.30 -31.90 -29.96
CA GLY A 476 -16.40 -30.45 -29.88
C GLY A 476 -15.25 -29.71 -30.56
N LEU A 477 -14.00 -30.16 -30.36
CA LEU A 477 -12.82 -29.60 -31.05
C LEU A 477 -12.90 -29.79 -32.57
N ARG A 478 -13.28 -30.99 -33.03
CA ARG A 478 -13.42 -31.30 -34.46
C ARG A 478 -14.49 -30.46 -35.14
N GLN A 479 -15.58 -30.14 -34.43
CA GLN A 479 -16.63 -29.27 -34.93
C GLN A 479 -16.11 -27.85 -35.18
N ILE A 480 -15.29 -27.31 -34.27
CA ILE A 480 -14.67 -25.98 -34.44
C ILE A 480 -13.70 -25.98 -35.64
N SER A 481 -12.89 -27.02 -35.76
CA SER A 481 -11.94 -27.17 -36.87
C SER A 481 -12.65 -27.24 -38.24
N ARG A 482 -13.74 -28.00 -38.35
CA ARG A 482 -14.54 -28.13 -39.58
C ARG A 482 -15.25 -26.85 -39.98
N GLN A 483 -15.82 -26.12 -39.02
CA GLN A 483 -16.50 -24.86 -39.30
C GLN A 483 -15.57 -23.82 -39.91
N ARG A 484 -14.26 -23.92 -39.66
CA ARG A 484 -13.26 -22.96 -40.14
C ARG A 484 -12.82 -23.17 -41.59
N HIS A 485 -12.83 -24.41 -42.09
CA HIS A 485 -12.55 -24.69 -43.50
C HIS A 485 -13.62 -24.15 -44.47
N LEU A 486 -14.71 -23.61 -43.94
CA LEU A 486 -15.79 -22.97 -44.69
C LEU A 486 -15.65 -21.43 -44.79
N TRP A 487 -14.60 -20.83 -44.20
CA TRP A 487 -14.35 -19.37 -44.21
C TRP A 487 -13.07 -19.00 -44.97
#